data_AF-A0A6N8UWZ2-F1
#
_entry.id   AF-A0A6N8UWZ2-F1
#
_cell.length_a   1.000
_cell.length_b   1.000
_cell.length_c   1.000
_cell.angle_alpha   90.00
_cell.angle_beta   90.00
_cell.angle_gamma   90.00
#
_symmetry.space_group_name_H-M   'P 1'
#
loop_
_entity.id
_entity.type
_entity.pdbx_description
1 polymer ?
#
loop_
_entity_poly.entity_id
_entity_poly.type
_entity_poly.pdbx_seq_one_letter_code
_entity_poly.pdbx_strand_id
1 'polypeptide(L)'
;MPFDSDAAPTPHTPGAVQLGGEAGDCYLFSHALWHGPAPNHSGKGRKTLLYNYAQMFLKTYDFPTMTGVMDSCTPRQRRLLGDLGHDPRPGDYFYVPDDQEEVIYEQPRARQAA
;
A
#
# COMPACT_ATOMS: atom_id res chain seq x y z
N MET A 1 -14.26 11.75 24.38
CA MET A 1 -13.13 10.84 24.59
C MET A 1 -12.46 11.23 25.90
N PRO A 2 -12.17 10.33 26.85
CA PRO A 2 -11.70 10.68 28.19
C PRO A 2 -10.18 10.79 28.23
N PHE A 3 -9.60 11.65 27.40
CA PHE A 3 -8.18 11.99 27.43
C PHE A 3 -8.04 13.48 27.20
N ASP A 4 -7.03 14.09 27.82
CA ASP A 4 -6.69 15.51 27.67
C ASP A 4 -6.55 15.81 26.16
N SER A 5 -7.53 16.53 25.60
CA SER A 5 -7.80 16.52 24.14
C SER A 5 -6.71 17.15 23.30
N ASP A 6 -5.83 17.90 23.95
CA ASP A 6 -4.87 18.78 23.29
C ASP A 6 -3.44 18.20 23.29
N ALA A 7 -3.22 17.08 24.00
CA ALA A 7 -1.92 16.41 24.00
C ALA A 7 -1.75 15.52 22.76
N ALA A 8 -0.63 15.69 22.05
CA ALA A 8 -0.28 14.82 20.93
C ALA A 8 -0.17 13.34 21.41
N PRO A 9 -0.80 12.37 20.72
CA PRO A 9 -0.67 10.97 21.09
C PRO A 9 0.78 10.49 21.08
N THR A 10 1.14 9.67 22.06
CA THR A 10 2.47 9.07 22.20
C THR A 10 2.38 7.56 22.18
N PRO A 11 3.51 6.83 22.04
CA PRO A 11 3.54 5.37 22.19
C PRO A 11 3.06 4.85 23.56
N HIS A 12 2.90 5.72 24.56
CA HIS A 12 2.43 5.41 25.90
C HIS A 12 0.99 5.88 26.18
N THR A 13 0.32 6.48 25.19
CA THR A 13 -1.10 6.86 25.31
C THR A 13 -1.93 5.60 25.60
N PRO A 14 -2.90 5.64 26.54
CA PRO A 14 -3.74 4.49 26.84
C PRO A 14 -4.40 3.92 25.58
N GLY A 15 -4.32 2.61 25.39
CA GLY A 15 -4.82 1.92 24.20
C GLY A 15 -3.82 1.82 23.04
N ALA A 16 -2.68 2.52 23.09
CA ALA A 16 -1.57 2.27 22.17
C ALA A 16 -0.94 0.91 22.46
N VAL A 17 -0.67 0.13 21.41
CA VAL A 17 -0.02 -1.18 21.51
C VAL A 17 1.26 -1.16 20.70
N GLN A 18 2.35 -1.62 21.31
CA GLN A 18 3.64 -1.77 20.63
C GLN A 18 3.61 -3.02 19.74
N LEU A 19 3.96 -2.86 18.47
CA LEU A 19 4.10 -3.97 17.53
C LEU A 19 5.56 -4.45 17.53
N GLY A 20 5.79 -5.61 18.12
CA GLY A 20 7.07 -6.33 18.06
C GLY A 20 7.03 -7.43 17.01
N GLY A 21 8.17 -7.74 16.38
CA GLY A 21 8.29 -8.78 15.36
C GLY A 21 9.72 -8.94 14.85
N GLU A 22 9.89 -9.95 14.03
CA GLU A 22 11.16 -10.41 13.50
C GLU A 22 11.31 -10.12 12.00
N ALA A 23 12.51 -10.33 11.47
CA ALA A 23 12.76 -10.17 10.04
C ALA A 23 11.93 -11.21 9.25
N GLY A 24 11.02 -10.72 8.41
CA GLY A 24 10.09 -11.54 7.65
C GLY A 24 8.62 -11.36 8.08
N ASP A 25 8.38 -10.81 9.27
CA ASP A 25 7.03 -10.48 9.71
C ASP A 25 6.46 -9.29 8.93
N CYS A 26 5.13 -9.29 8.79
CA CYS A 26 4.39 -8.24 8.12
C CYS A 26 3.24 -7.73 8.99
N TYR A 27 3.13 -6.41 9.10
CA TYR A 27 1.98 -5.75 9.71
C TYR A 27 1.13 -5.10 8.63
N LEU A 28 -0.15 -5.45 8.62
CA LEU A 28 -1.14 -4.81 7.77
C LEU A 28 -2.08 -3.98 8.63
N PHE A 29 -2.24 -2.72 8.26
CA PHE A 29 -3.19 -1.82 8.90
C PHE A 29 -3.98 -1.04 7.87
N SER A 30 -5.20 -0.66 8.23
CA SER A 30 -6.02 0.21 7.39
C SER A 30 -5.44 1.62 7.36
N HIS A 31 -5.64 2.33 6.25
CA HIS A 31 -5.15 3.70 6.07
C HIS A 31 -5.57 4.66 7.21
N ALA A 32 -6.76 4.44 7.79
CA ALA A 32 -7.31 5.29 8.84
C ALA A 32 -6.88 4.91 10.27
N LEU A 33 -6.05 3.87 10.44
CA LEU A 33 -5.58 3.49 11.78
C LEU A 33 -4.58 4.53 12.30
N TRP A 34 -4.82 5.07 13.48
CA TRP A 34 -3.83 5.91 14.14
C TRP A 34 -2.61 5.08 14.54
N HIS A 35 -1.44 5.46 14.05
CA HIS A 35 -0.18 4.77 14.33
C HIS A 35 0.99 5.76 14.24
N GLY A 36 2.14 5.36 14.80
CA GLY A 36 3.35 6.18 14.75
C GLY A 36 4.57 5.41 15.21
N PRO A 37 5.79 5.89 14.86
CA PRO A 37 7.02 5.24 15.27
C PRO A 37 7.25 5.41 16.78
N ALA A 38 7.64 4.32 17.45
CA ALA A 38 8.12 4.39 18.83
C ALA A 38 9.63 4.69 18.89
N PRO A 39 10.12 5.39 19.94
CA PRO A 39 11.55 5.59 20.19
C PRO A 39 12.35 4.27 20.11
N ASN A 40 13.54 4.34 19.54
CA ASN A 40 14.43 3.19 19.43
C ASN A 40 15.60 3.34 20.42
N HIS A 41 15.54 2.59 21.52
CA HIS A 41 16.54 2.61 22.58
C HIS A 41 17.60 1.49 22.45
N SER A 42 17.60 0.72 21.34
CA SER A 42 18.47 -0.45 21.18
C SER A 42 19.93 -0.15 20.82
N GLY A 43 20.25 1.09 20.44
CA GLY A 43 21.57 1.45 19.89
C GLY A 43 21.86 0.89 18.49
N LYS A 44 20.91 0.18 17.86
CA LYS A 44 21.00 -0.35 16.50
C LYS A 44 19.99 0.34 15.58
N GLY A 45 20.31 0.47 14.29
CA GLY A 45 19.36 1.01 13.32
C GLY A 45 18.13 0.09 13.13
N ARG A 46 16.92 0.65 13.21
CA ARG A 46 15.67 -0.04 12.87
C ARG A 46 15.34 0.23 11.40
N LYS A 47 15.23 -0.82 10.59
CA LYS A 47 14.89 -0.75 9.17
C LYS A 47 13.50 -1.35 8.96
N THR A 48 12.65 -0.66 8.20
CA THR A 48 11.30 -1.09 7.86
C THR A 48 11.04 -0.73 6.42
N LEU A 49 10.41 -1.64 5.67
CA LEU A 49 9.91 -1.38 4.33
C LEU A 49 8.42 -1.08 4.43
N LEU A 50 8.01 0.08 3.92
CA LEU A 50 6.62 0.51 3.93
C LEU A 50 6.05 0.42 2.52
N TYR A 51 5.04 -0.44 2.35
CA TYR A 51 4.29 -0.57 1.10
C TYR A 51 2.88 -0.02 1.32
N ASN A 52 2.51 1.00 0.56
CA ASN A 52 1.18 1.58 0.61
C ASN A 52 0.38 1.08 -0.59
N TYR A 53 -0.69 0.35 -0.32
CA TYR A 53 -1.66 -0.03 -1.34
C TYR A 53 -2.80 0.98 -1.32
N ALA A 54 -2.99 1.66 -2.44
CA ALA A 54 -4.03 2.64 -2.62
C ALA A 54 -4.97 2.22 -3.75
N GLN A 55 -6.11 2.89 -3.84
CA GLN A 55 -7.00 2.74 -4.99
C GLN A 55 -6.28 3.19 -6.26
N MET A 56 -6.59 2.59 -7.41
CA MET A 56 -5.88 2.84 -8.66
C MET A 56 -5.93 4.30 -9.15
N PHE A 57 -6.93 5.07 -8.69
CA PHE A 57 -6.99 6.50 -8.97
C PHE A 57 -5.89 7.33 -8.29
N LEU A 58 -5.22 6.76 -7.29
CA LEU A 58 -4.07 7.34 -6.59
C LEU A 58 -2.79 6.75 -7.20
N LYS A 59 -2.41 7.25 -8.38
CA LYS A 59 -1.15 6.85 -9.02
C LYS A 59 0.05 7.47 -8.31
N THR A 60 1.19 6.78 -8.33
CA THR A 60 2.46 7.33 -7.85
C THR A 60 2.81 8.60 -8.63
N TYR A 61 2.92 9.73 -7.95
CA TYR A 61 3.19 11.03 -8.58
C TYR A 61 4.59 11.11 -9.19
N ASP A 62 5.58 10.49 -8.54
CA ASP A 62 7.00 10.69 -8.84
C ASP A 62 7.59 9.73 -9.89
N PHE A 63 6.84 8.69 -10.28
CA PHE A 63 7.34 7.64 -11.17
C PHE A 63 6.34 7.33 -12.29
N PRO A 64 6.15 8.24 -13.26
CA PRO A 64 5.19 8.04 -14.34
C PRO A 64 5.51 6.81 -15.20
N THR A 65 6.79 6.44 -15.31
CA THR A 65 7.27 5.24 -16.00
C THR A 65 8.53 4.69 -15.31
N MET A 66 8.42 3.55 -14.63
CA MET A 66 9.58 2.79 -14.14
C MET A 66 10.14 1.89 -15.25
N THR A 67 10.87 2.47 -16.20
CA THR A 67 11.46 1.70 -17.30
C THR A 67 12.52 0.72 -16.79
N GLY A 68 12.60 -0.50 -17.37
CA GLY A 68 13.53 -1.56 -16.99
C GLY A 68 13.06 -2.47 -15.83
N VAL A 69 12.46 -1.92 -14.76
CA VAL A 69 11.89 -2.75 -13.68
C VAL A 69 10.66 -3.50 -14.17
N MET A 70 9.80 -2.81 -14.93
CA MET A 70 8.55 -3.37 -15.47
C MET A 70 8.77 -4.57 -16.39
N ASP A 71 9.94 -4.66 -17.05
CA ASP A 71 10.28 -5.76 -17.96
C ASP A 71 10.54 -7.08 -17.21
N SER A 72 10.91 -6.98 -15.93
CA SER A 72 11.13 -8.13 -15.03
C SER A 72 9.89 -8.50 -14.22
N CYS A 73 8.82 -7.73 -14.33
CA CYS A 73 7.60 -7.89 -13.53
C CYS A 73 6.59 -8.79 -14.23
N THR A 74 5.91 -9.63 -13.44
CA THR A 74 4.69 -10.33 -13.87
C THR A 74 3.57 -9.33 -14.18
N PRO A 75 2.52 -9.72 -14.93
CA PRO A 75 1.38 -8.85 -15.20
C PRO A 75 0.75 -8.26 -13.92
N ARG A 76 0.61 -9.08 -12.87
CA ARG A 76 0.10 -8.65 -11.57
C ARG A 76 1.00 -7.61 -10.90
N GLN A 77 2.31 -7.80 -10.91
CA GLN A 77 3.26 -6.83 -10.37
C GLN A 77 3.23 -5.52 -11.16
N ARG A 78 3.16 -5.59 -12.49
CA ARG A 78 2.99 -4.40 -13.34
C ARG A 78 1.72 -3.64 -12.99
N ARG A 79 0.60 -4.33 -12.76
CA ARG A 79 -0.67 -3.71 -12.32
C ARG A 79 -0.53 -2.99 -10.98
N LEU A 80 0.16 -3.59 -10.00
CA LEU A 80 0.46 -2.94 -8.72
C LEU A 80 1.35 -1.70 -8.86
N LEU A 81 2.14 -1.63 -9.93
CA LEU A 81 2.99 -0.48 -10.29
C LEU A 81 2.27 0.55 -11.19
N GLY A 82 0.97 0.40 -11.43
CA GLY A 82 0.15 1.37 -12.16
C GLY A 82 0.10 1.18 -13.68
N ASP A 83 0.42 -0.03 -14.17
CA ASP A 83 0.13 -0.43 -15.55
C ASP A 83 -1.35 -0.72 -15.73
N LEU A 84 -2.03 0.09 -16.54
CA LEU A 84 -3.47 -0.04 -16.82
C LEU A 84 -3.76 -0.95 -18.03
N GLY A 85 -2.74 -1.58 -18.62
CA GLY A 85 -2.90 -2.45 -19.79
C GLY A 85 -2.94 -1.70 -21.13
N HIS A 86 -2.66 -0.40 -21.13
CA HIS A 86 -2.56 0.43 -22.33
C HIS A 86 -1.56 1.59 -22.12
N ASP A 87 -1.22 2.27 -23.21
CA ASP A 87 -0.33 3.44 -23.14
C ASP A 87 -0.95 4.55 -22.27
N PRO A 88 -0.16 5.21 -21.40
CA PRO A 88 -0.66 6.27 -20.54
C PRO A 88 -1.29 7.44 -21.31
N ARG A 89 -2.46 7.89 -20.85
CA ARG A 89 -3.19 9.05 -21.40
C ARG A 89 -3.59 10.02 -20.29
N PRO A 90 -3.74 11.33 -20.59
CA PRO A 90 -4.33 12.27 -19.64
C PRO A 90 -5.72 11.80 -19.19
N GLY A 91 -5.95 11.70 -17.88
CA GLY A 91 -7.23 11.27 -17.31
C GLY A 91 -7.29 9.81 -16.84
N ASP A 92 -6.24 9.03 -17.05
CA ASP A 92 -6.08 7.64 -16.55
C ASP A 92 -6.10 7.51 -15.01
N TYR A 93 -6.33 8.61 -14.29
CA TYR A 93 -6.54 8.64 -12.85
C TYR A 93 -7.95 8.21 -12.44
N PHE A 94 -8.92 8.08 -13.35
CA PHE A 94 -10.30 7.78 -12.96
C PHE A 94 -10.82 6.44 -13.48
N TYR A 95 -9.98 5.68 -14.19
CA TYR A 95 -10.41 4.48 -14.88
C TYR A 95 -9.91 3.21 -14.17
N VAL A 96 -10.82 2.24 -14.04
CA VAL A 96 -10.53 0.88 -13.57
C VAL A 96 -10.43 0.01 -14.81
N PRO A 97 -9.29 -0.65 -15.08
CA PRO A 97 -9.19 -1.57 -16.21
C PRO A 97 -10.21 -2.71 -16.11
N ASP A 98 -10.79 -3.13 -17.24
CA ASP A 98 -11.81 -4.19 -17.29
C ASP A 98 -11.29 -5.54 -16.77
N ASP A 99 -9.99 -5.79 -16.91
CA ASP A 99 -9.31 -7.03 -16.51
C ASP A 99 -8.76 -7.01 -15.08
N GLN A 100 -9.11 -6.01 -14.26
CA GLN A 100 -8.51 -5.80 -12.92
C GLN A 100 -8.56 -7.03 -12.03
N GLU A 101 -9.72 -7.67 -11.91
CA GLU A 101 -9.86 -8.87 -11.09
C GLU A 101 -9.05 -10.03 -11.65
N GLU A 102 -9.03 -10.19 -12.98
CA GLU A 102 -8.32 -11.28 -13.63
C GLU A 102 -6.81 -11.17 -13.41
N VAL A 103 -6.28 -9.96 -13.55
CA VAL A 103 -4.86 -9.67 -13.37
C VAL A 103 -4.43 -9.77 -11.91
N ILE A 104 -5.26 -9.30 -10.96
CA ILE A 104 -4.90 -9.29 -9.53
C ILE A 104 -5.07 -10.66 -8.88
N TYR A 105 -6.16 -11.37 -9.18
CA TYR A 105 -6.44 -12.69 -8.62
C TYR A 105 -5.82 -13.83 -9.43
N GLU A 106 -5.27 -13.53 -10.61
CA GLU A 106 -4.68 -14.49 -11.54
C GLU A 106 -5.69 -15.60 -11.89
N GLN A 107 -6.96 -15.22 -12.07
CA GLN A 107 -8.10 -16.10 -12.35
C GLN A 107 -8.88 -15.59 -13.57
N PRO A 108 -9.36 -16.47 -14.47
CA PRO A 108 -10.23 -16.03 -15.56
C PRO A 108 -11.57 -15.52 -15.00
N ARG A 109 -12.16 -14.46 -15.57
CA ARG A 109 -13.49 -13.95 -15.15
C ARG A 109 -14.47 -15.11 -15.07
N ALA A 110 -15.12 -15.25 -13.92
CA ALA A 110 -16.35 -16.00 -13.85
C ALA A 110 -17.32 -15.37 -14.87
N ARG A 111 -17.72 -16.12 -15.90
CA ARG A 111 -18.73 -15.68 -16.86
C ARG A 111 -19.95 -15.26 -16.05
N GLN A 112 -20.32 -13.98 -16.08
CA GLN A 112 -21.63 -13.56 -15.60
C GLN A 112 -22.66 -14.34 -16.41
N ALA A 113 -23.44 -15.19 -15.73
CA ALA A 113 -24.65 -15.74 -16.31
C ALA A 113 -25.57 -14.56 -16.59
N ALA A 114 -25.99 -14.45 -17.85
CA ALA A 114 -26.90 -13.43 -18.36
C ALA A 114 -28.27 -13.48 -17.67
#